data_AF-A0A9E3LNI7-F1
#
_entry.id   AF-A0A9E3LNI7-F1
#
_cell.length_a   1.000
_cell.length_b   1.000
_cell.length_c   1.000
_cell.angle_alpha   90.00
_cell.angle_beta   90.00
_cell.angle_gamma   90.00
#
_symmetry.space_group_name_H-M   'P 1'
#
loop_
_entity.id
_entity.type
_entity.pdbx_description
1 polymer ?
#
loop_
_entity_poly.entity_id
_entity_poly.type
_entity_poly.pdbx_seq_one_letter_code
_entity_poly.pdbx_strand_id
1 'polypeptide(L)'
;MTVSTPIPRRTGTPPHRGPRQPRRGPGPWDDRHVLATAIEDRYRAPARGPSHFFGDRLVSARPEASAPPADVFITHELARRAPRKTSYRDEKRALQALARQMIDRPGEVLLRLVDLAMELTGSVSGGISLYEAHPAPGVFRWHHLRGLLEKFNGETTPRDFSPCGVCLDRAEPTLTLRPERFYTWLAEADISLPEVLLVPLFTAGDTPLGTLWIVSEHADHFDSGHARTLTELAAFAGIAVHMLQTEQRLQAALEQQAMLTQEMSHRMKNLFMVVQGMIHVSARSAASPADMEDTLSGRLQALAGANALVRRTPHDPGVSDATGPVTDLADLVARILAPHERDPAASGRCRFRIDGPPVQLGERAANGFALVCHELATNAAKYGALTRDAGRVHVSWQQDDGRLEIVWRERGGPAIAAPPAKRGFGTTLADRTVVGQFRGTLSHDWQEQGLSVTISVPIANLSI
;
A
#
# COMPACT_ATOMS: atom_id res chain seq x y z
N MET A 1 43.80 54.94 -46.52
CA MET A 1 42.59 54.81 -45.68
C MET A 1 42.85 53.61 -44.78
N THR A 2 42.92 53.67 -43.45
CA THR A 2 42.35 54.63 -42.49
C THR A 2 43.12 54.48 -41.17
N VAL A 3 43.07 55.54 -40.37
CA VAL A 3 43.88 55.87 -39.20
C VAL A 3 43.58 55.01 -37.97
N SER A 4 44.63 54.72 -37.20
CA SER A 4 44.64 54.13 -35.86
C SER A 4 43.81 54.91 -34.83
N THR A 5 43.07 54.20 -33.99
CA THR A 5 42.56 54.72 -32.70
C THR A 5 42.56 53.59 -31.66
N PRO A 6 43.12 53.76 -30.46
CA PRO A 6 43.10 52.76 -29.40
C PRO A 6 41.88 52.94 -28.48
N ILE A 7 41.23 51.84 -28.11
CA ILE A 7 40.11 51.81 -27.13
C ILE A 7 40.62 51.25 -25.79
N PRO A 8 40.22 51.84 -24.63
CA PRO A 8 40.87 51.65 -23.34
C PRO A 8 40.45 50.39 -22.56
N ARG A 9 41.36 49.97 -21.66
CA ARG A 9 41.16 48.93 -20.64
C ARG A 9 39.95 49.27 -19.75
N ARG A 10 38.98 48.35 -19.68
CA ARG A 10 37.94 48.36 -18.64
C ARG A 10 38.37 47.54 -17.43
N THR A 11 38.11 48.15 -16.30
CA THR A 11 38.33 47.75 -14.91
C THR A 11 37.52 46.52 -14.52
N GLY A 12 38.06 45.76 -13.56
CA GLY A 12 37.53 44.47 -13.13
C GLY A 12 36.20 44.55 -12.38
N THR A 13 35.38 43.53 -12.63
CA THR A 13 34.20 43.17 -11.84
C THR A 13 34.47 41.79 -11.23
N PRO A 14 34.31 41.58 -9.91
CA PRO A 14 34.54 40.27 -9.31
C PRO A 14 33.42 39.29 -9.69
N PRO A 15 33.69 37.96 -9.70
CA PRO A 15 32.69 36.98 -10.08
C PRO A 15 31.59 36.87 -9.01
N HIS A 16 30.34 36.95 -9.47
CA HIS A 16 29.15 36.63 -8.69
C HIS A 16 29.26 35.20 -8.13
N ARG A 17 29.36 35.07 -6.81
CA ARG A 17 29.07 33.81 -6.11
C ARG A 17 27.55 33.58 -6.17
N GLY A 18 27.11 32.61 -6.96
CA GLY A 18 25.75 32.08 -6.88
C GLY A 18 25.46 31.50 -5.49
N PRO A 19 24.19 31.45 -5.05
CA PRO A 19 23.84 31.01 -3.71
C PRO A 19 24.21 29.53 -3.51
N ARG A 20 24.92 29.25 -2.42
CA ARG A 20 25.25 27.90 -1.95
C ARG A 20 23.95 27.13 -1.70
N GLN A 21 23.79 25.98 -2.36
CA GLN A 21 22.74 25.02 -1.98
C GLN A 21 22.97 24.54 -0.53
N PRO A 22 21.94 24.52 0.32
CA PRO A 22 22.06 23.91 1.64
C PRO A 22 22.18 22.38 1.51
N ARG A 23 23.11 21.79 2.27
CA ARG A 23 23.25 20.35 2.44
C ARG A 23 21.92 19.75 2.90
N ARG A 24 21.36 18.83 2.11
CA ARG A 24 20.19 18.02 2.52
C ARG A 24 20.60 17.14 3.72
N GLY A 25 19.97 17.38 4.86
CA GLY A 25 19.96 16.43 5.99
C GLY A 25 19.13 15.18 5.65
N PRO A 26 19.18 14.14 6.50
CA PRO A 26 18.48 12.89 6.26
C PRO A 26 16.97 13.14 6.18
N GLY A 27 16.33 12.60 5.13
CA GLY A 27 14.91 12.79 4.85
C GLY A 27 13.99 11.96 5.75
N PRO A 28 12.71 12.34 5.88
CA PRO A 28 11.76 11.75 6.80
C PRO A 28 11.14 10.50 6.16
N TRP A 29 11.81 9.35 6.27
CA TRP A 29 11.30 8.12 5.66
C TRP A 29 11.57 6.93 6.58
N ASP A 30 10.89 6.90 7.72
CA ASP A 30 10.91 5.70 8.57
C ASP A 30 9.60 5.44 9.33
N ASP A 31 8.44 5.75 8.73
CA ASP A 31 7.13 5.39 9.31
C ASP A 31 6.18 4.91 8.19
N ARG A 32 6.15 3.60 7.93
CA ARG A 32 5.38 2.97 6.83
C ARG A 32 4.43 1.85 7.27
N HIS A 33 3.78 1.99 8.43
CA HIS A 33 2.83 0.98 8.92
C HIS A 33 1.48 1.51 9.47
N VAL A 34 0.96 2.68 9.05
CA VAL A 34 -0.15 3.35 9.80
C VAL A 34 -1.44 3.65 9.01
N LEU A 35 -1.56 3.33 7.71
CA LEU A 35 -2.62 3.96 6.88
C LEU A 35 -4.03 3.34 6.92
N ALA A 36 -4.24 2.18 7.54
CA ALA A 36 -5.60 1.69 7.86
C ALA A 36 -6.15 2.29 9.18
N THR A 37 -5.26 2.83 10.01
CA THR A 37 -5.56 3.37 11.35
C THR A 37 -5.94 4.85 11.30
N ALA A 38 -5.79 5.55 10.17
CA ALA A 38 -5.82 7.03 10.14
C ALA A 38 -7.16 7.71 10.50
N ILE A 39 -8.31 7.02 10.33
CA ILE A 39 -9.62 7.54 10.77
C ILE A 39 -9.85 7.25 12.25
N GLU A 40 -9.36 6.09 12.72
CA GLU A 40 -9.22 5.85 14.14
C GLU A 40 -8.29 6.90 14.75
N ASP A 41 -7.11 7.19 14.18
CA ASP A 41 -6.05 8.10 14.68
C ASP A 41 -6.38 9.60 14.62
N ARG A 42 -7.21 10.08 13.69
CA ARG A 42 -7.62 11.50 13.70
C ARG A 42 -8.55 11.82 14.88
N TYR A 43 -9.19 10.78 15.43
CA TYR A 43 -10.03 10.84 16.61
C TYR A 43 -9.40 10.15 17.84
N ARG A 44 -8.47 9.20 17.67
CA ARG A 44 -7.65 8.57 18.70
C ARG A 44 -6.49 9.52 19.00
N ALA A 45 -6.65 10.24 20.11
CA ALA A 45 -5.59 11.04 20.73
C ALA A 45 -4.26 10.24 20.76
N PRO A 46 -3.09 10.91 20.68
CA PRO A 46 -1.81 10.25 20.53
C PRO A 46 -1.59 9.19 21.61
N ALA A 47 -1.34 7.95 21.17
CA ALA A 47 -0.88 6.88 22.02
C ALA A 47 0.55 7.17 22.50
N ARG A 48 0.70 7.89 23.62
CA ARG A 48 1.85 7.80 24.57
C ARG A 48 1.69 8.72 25.81
N GLY A 49 1.03 8.17 26.85
CA GLY A 49 1.25 8.35 28.32
C GLY A 49 0.68 9.60 29.05
N PRO A 50 0.38 9.56 30.37
CA PRO A 50 0.26 8.43 31.34
C PRO A 50 -1.20 8.15 31.80
N SER A 51 -1.49 6.91 32.23
CA SER A 51 -2.74 6.42 32.87
C SER A 51 -4.09 6.81 32.23
N HIS A 52 -4.75 5.86 31.57
CA HIS A 52 -6.20 5.92 31.32
C HIS A 52 -6.91 6.08 32.67
N PHE A 53 -7.63 7.18 32.88
CA PHE A 53 -8.26 7.46 34.19
C PHE A 53 -9.16 6.31 34.65
N PHE A 54 -9.85 5.68 33.70
CA PHE A 54 -10.73 4.54 33.96
C PHE A 54 -10.05 3.17 33.82
N GLY A 55 -8.85 3.07 33.23
CA GLY A 55 -8.25 1.80 32.81
C GLY A 55 -8.15 0.74 33.92
N ASP A 56 -7.38 1.02 34.96
CA ASP A 56 -7.19 0.07 36.08
C ASP A 56 -8.45 -0.04 36.96
N ARG A 57 -9.24 1.04 37.04
CA ARG A 57 -10.47 1.13 37.85
C ARG A 57 -11.62 0.29 37.27
N LEU A 58 -11.70 0.18 35.94
CA LEU A 58 -12.72 -0.59 35.22
C LEU A 58 -12.61 -2.10 35.46
N VAL A 59 -11.40 -2.61 35.70
CA VAL A 59 -11.18 -4.04 35.96
C VAL A 59 -11.68 -4.42 37.35
N SER A 60 -11.47 -3.58 38.37
CA SER A 60 -11.95 -3.80 39.73
C SER A 60 -13.45 -3.51 39.92
N ALA A 61 -14.02 -2.65 39.09
CA ALA A 61 -15.41 -2.17 39.17
C ALA A 61 -16.45 -3.14 38.59
N ARG A 62 -16.05 -4.17 37.85
CA ARG A 62 -16.96 -5.10 37.15
C ARG A 62 -17.62 -6.08 38.12
N PRO A 63 -18.96 -6.11 38.25
CA PRO A 63 -19.64 -7.16 39.00
C PRO A 63 -19.55 -8.51 38.26
N GLU A 64 -19.43 -9.61 39.02
CA GLU A 64 -19.51 -10.97 38.48
C GLU A 64 -20.92 -11.23 37.91
N ALA A 65 -21.09 -11.01 36.61
CA ALA A 65 -22.23 -11.43 35.80
C ALA A 65 -23.64 -10.98 36.26
N SER A 66 -23.80 -9.75 36.77
CA SER A 66 -25.13 -9.18 37.05
C SER A 66 -25.64 -8.30 35.91
N ALA A 67 -26.86 -8.55 35.42
CA ALA A 67 -27.55 -7.59 34.55
C ALA A 67 -27.83 -6.28 35.32
N PRO A 68 -27.86 -5.12 34.64
CA PRO A 68 -28.19 -3.86 35.30
C PRO A 68 -29.59 -3.92 35.93
N PRO A 69 -29.77 -3.35 37.13
CA PRO A 69 -31.07 -3.25 37.77
C PRO A 69 -32.12 -2.59 36.85
N ALA A 70 -33.36 -3.07 36.90
CA ALA A 70 -34.45 -2.59 36.04
C ALA A 70 -34.78 -1.09 36.27
N ASP A 71 -34.41 -0.54 37.44
CA ASP A 71 -34.59 0.86 37.79
C ASP A 71 -33.47 1.77 37.25
N VAL A 72 -32.38 1.22 36.72
CA VAL A 72 -31.33 2.00 36.03
C VAL A 72 -31.75 2.31 34.60
N PHE A 73 -32.41 1.39 33.90
CA PHE A 73 -32.84 1.56 32.50
C PHE A 73 -34.33 1.89 32.42
N ILE A 74 -34.64 3.18 32.35
CA ILE A 74 -36.00 3.72 32.40
C ILE A 74 -36.52 4.18 31.03
N THR A 75 -36.05 3.59 29.93
CA THR A 75 -36.43 3.96 28.54
C THR A 75 -37.95 4.12 28.35
N HIS A 76 -38.75 3.29 29.00
CA HIS A 76 -40.22 3.35 28.91
C HIS A 76 -40.82 4.69 29.40
N GLU A 77 -40.10 5.44 30.24
CA GLU A 77 -40.54 6.76 30.72
C GLU A 77 -40.53 7.83 29.61
N LEU A 78 -39.72 7.66 28.55
CA LEU A 78 -39.74 8.57 27.40
C LEU A 78 -41.13 8.70 26.78
N ALA A 79 -41.88 7.60 26.71
CA ALA A 79 -43.23 7.55 26.15
C ALA A 79 -44.32 7.95 27.16
N ARG A 80 -44.05 7.84 28.47
CA ARG A 80 -45.02 8.16 29.53
C ARG A 80 -45.05 9.64 29.88
N ARG A 81 -43.91 10.31 29.76
CA ARG A 81 -43.78 11.73 30.09
C ARG A 81 -44.47 12.59 29.03
N ALA A 82 -45.16 13.64 29.49
CA ALA A 82 -45.75 14.63 28.59
C ALA A 82 -44.62 15.31 27.80
N PRO A 83 -44.66 15.28 26.45
CA PRO A 83 -43.61 15.89 25.65
C PRO A 83 -43.51 17.38 25.97
N ARG A 84 -42.32 17.84 26.37
CA ARG A 84 -42.03 19.26 26.45
C ARG A 84 -42.13 19.85 25.05
N LYS A 85 -42.48 21.14 24.96
CA LYS A 85 -42.79 21.84 23.71
C LYS A 85 -41.51 22.02 22.87
N THR A 86 -41.09 20.98 22.16
CA THR A 86 -39.94 21.01 21.25
C THR A 86 -40.28 21.86 20.02
N SER A 87 -39.39 22.78 19.67
CA SER A 87 -39.58 23.66 18.51
C SER A 87 -39.05 22.98 17.26
N TYR A 88 -39.95 22.41 16.44
CA TYR A 88 -39.61 21.86 15.11
C TYR A 88 -38.84 22.86 14.22
N ARG A 89 -39.05 24.17 14.46
CA ARG A 89 -38.34 25.23 13.75
C ARG A 89 -36.86 25.27 14.12
N ASP A 90 -36.53 25.05 15.39
CA ASP A 90 -35.15 25.09 15.88
C ASP A 90 -34.42 23.79 15.54
N GLU A 91 -35.11 22.65 15.60
CA GLU A 91 -34.64 21.36 15.09
C GLU A 91 -34.25 21.44 13.60
N LYS A 92 -35.14 21.98 12.76
CA LYS A 92 -34.85 22.23 11.34
C LYS A 92 -33.66 23.18 11.14
N ARG A 93 -33.55 24.24 11.94
CA ARG A 93 -32.42 25.19 11.86
C ARG A 93 -31.10 24.53 12.24
N ALA A 94 -31.10 23.67 13.25
CA ALA A 94 -29.93 22.91 13.67
C ALA A 94 -29.45 21.98 12.55
N LEU A 95 -30.35 21.22 11.94
CA LEU A 95 -30.02 20.35 10.81
C LEU A 95 -29.48 21.16 9.60
N GLN A 96 -30.07 22.33 9.32
CA GLN A 96 -29.56 23.22 8.27
C GLN A 96 -28.17 23.80 8.60
N ALA A 97 -27.90 24.12 9.87
CA ALA A 97 -26.60 24.58 10.31
C ALA A 97 -25.54 23.48 10.17
N LEU A 98 -25.88 22.25 10.57
CA LEU A 98 -25.01 21.09 10.40
C LEU A 98 -24.74 20.79 8.92
N ALA A 99 -25.76 20.85 8.05
CA ALA A 99 -25.60 20.68 6.62
C ALA A 99 -24.63 21.70 6.00
N ARG A 100 -24.69 22.97 6.42
CA ARG A 100 -23.75 24.01 5.98
C ARG A 100 -22.33 23.75 6.51
N GLN A 101 -22.20 23.44 7.79
CA GLN A 101 -20.92 23.11 8.41
C GLN A 101 -20.24 21.92 7.71
N MET A 102 -21.02 20.94 7.27
CA MET A 102 -20.51 19.77 6.55
C MET A 102 -19.91 20.11 5.19
N ILE A 103 -20.38 21.17 4.53
CA ILE A 103 -19.81 21.65 3.27
C ILE A 103 -18.52 22.43 3.53
N ASP A 104 -18.55 23.34 4.50
CA ASP A 104 -17.46 24.30 4.70
C ASP A 104 -16.31 23.73 5.55
N ARG A 105 -16.65 22.94 6.58
CA ARG A 105 -15.73 22.40 7.60
C ARG A 105 -16.20 21.03 8.10
N PRO A 106 -16.13 19.97 7.27
CA PRO A 106 -16.64 18.65 7.60
C PRO A 106 -16.02 18.04 8.87
N GLY A 107 -14.75 18.37 9.17
CA GLY A 107 -14.06 17.92 10.39
C GLY A 107 -14.59 18.53 11.69
N GLU A 108 -15.39 19.59 11.63
CA GLU A 108 -15.97 20.27 12.82
C GLU A 108 -17.45 19.93 13.04
N VAL A 109 -18.05 19.12 12.16
CA VAL A 109 -19.49 18.80 12.21
C VAL A 109 -19.89 18.09 13.50
N LEU A 110 -19.14 17.07 13.91
CA LEU A 110 -19.45 16.29 15.12
C LEU A 110 -19.37 17.14 16.38
N LEU A 111 -18.40 18.05 16.42
CA LEU A 111 -18.24 19.03 17.49
C LEU A 111 -19.50 19.91 17.61
N ARG A 112 -19.93 20.52 16.50
CA ARG A 112 -21.11 21.39 16.46
C ARG A 112 -22.40 20.63 16.75
N LEU A 113 -22.44 19.35 16.41
CA LEU A 113 -23.59 18.48 16.63
C LEU A 113 -23.85 18.24 18.12
N VAL A 114 -22.81 18.01 18.93
CA VAL A 114 -22.96 17.89 20.39
C VAL A 114 -23.47 19.21 20.98
N ASP A 115 -22.93 20.35 20.55
CA ASP A 115 -23.40 21.66 21.01
C ASP A 115 -24.89 21.86 20.71
N LEU A 116 -25.32 21.56 19.49
CA LEU A 116 -26.74 21.65 19.08
C LEU A 116 -27.64 20.65 19.82
N ALA A 117 -27.16 19.43 20.05
CA ALA A 117 -27.88 18.44 20.85
C ALA A 117 -28.15 18.97 22.26
N MET A 118 -27.15 19.62 22.88
CA MET A 118 -27.31 20.21 24.19
C MET A 118 -28.22 21.43 24.19
N GLU A 119 -28.06 22.34 23.23
CA GLU A 119 -28.90 23.54 23.06
C GLU A 119 -30.39 23.17 22.90
N LEU A 120 -30.70 22.17 22.06
CA LEU A 120 -32.08 21.77 21.76
C LEU A 120 -32.76 21.00 22.88
N THR A 121 -31.98 20.34 23.73
CA THR A 121 -32.50 19.47 24.79
C THR A 121 -32.38 20.08 26.18
N GLY A 122 -31.69 21.22 26.32
CA GLY A 122 -31.42 21.85 27.62
C GLY A 122 -30.58 20.96 28.53
N SER A 123 -29.75 20.08 27.97
CA SER A 123 -28.86 19.21 28.73
C SER A 123 -27.59 19.95 29.18
N VAL A 124 -26.99 19.53 30.28
CA VAL A 124 -25.80 20.19 30.87
C VAL A 124 -24.48 19.57 30.46
N SER A 125 -24.51 18.36 29.90
CA SER A 125 -23.34 17.67 29.37
C SER A 125 -23.76 16.78 28.22
N GLY A 126 -22.85 16.49 27.30
CA GLY A 126 -23.10 15.65 26.14
C GLY A 126 -21.80 15.23 25.47
N GLY A 127 -21.91 14.27 24.56
CA GLY A 127 -20.75 13.73 23.87
C GLY A 127 -21.09 12.64 22.87
N ILE A 128 -20.08 12.24 22.10
CA ILE A 128 -20.14 11.12 21.18
C ILE A 128 -19.18 10.04 21.68
N SER A 129 -19.65 8.81 21.80
CA SER A 129 -18.82 7.66 22.13
C SER A 129 -18.71 6.77 20.90
N LEU A 130 -17.54 6.75 20.24
CA LEU A 130 -17.29 5.95 19.04
C LEU A 130 -16.83 4.54 19.43
N TYR A 131 -17.37 3.53 18.74
CA TYR A 131 -17.08 2.13 18.99
C TYR A 131 -15.82 1.68 18.24
N GLU A 132 -14.84 1.17 18.99
CA GLU A 132 -13.63 0.53 18.49
C GLU A 132 -13.74 -0.98 18.73
N ALA A 133 -13.91 -1.76 17.65
CA ALA A 133 -14.18 -3.20 17.77
C ALA A 133 -12.96 -4.04 18.16
N HIS A 134 -11.74 -3.51 17.99
CA HIS A 134 -10.50 -4.25 18.20
C HIS A 134 -9.58 -3.57 19.23
N PRO A 135 -9.00 -4.34 20.17
CA PRO A 135 -9.24 -5.77 20.41
C PRO A 135 -10.63 -6.06 20.99
N ALA A 136 -11.17 -7.26 20.70
CA ALA A 136 -12.44 -7.71 21.27
C ALA A 136 -12.33 -7.82 22.81
N PRO A 137 -13.37 -7.48 23.59
CA PRO A 137 -14.77 -7.22 23.20
C PRO A 137 -15.05 -5.81 22.65
N GLY A 138 -14.02 -5.00 22.43
CA GLY A 138 -14.13 -3.62 21.94
C GLY A 138 -14.36 -2.60 23.05
N VAL A 139 -14.14 -1.33 22.72
CA VAL A 139 -14.28 -0.20 23.64
C VAL A 139 -15.06 0.93 22.98
N PHE A 140 -15.66 1.78 23.80
CA PHE A 140 -16.16 3.08 23.37
C PHE A 140 -15.16 4.15 23.75
N ARG A 141 -14.64 4.89 22.76
CA ARG A 141 -13.81 6.07 22.96
C ARG A 141 -14.68 7.32 22.99
N TRP A 142 -14.45 8.18 23.96
CA TRP A 142 -15.23 9.39 24.17
C TRP A 142 -14.67 10.56 23.37
N HIS A 143 -15.51 11.23 22.57
CA HIS A 143 -15.15 12.33 21.69
C HIS A 143 -16.13 13.49 21.82
N HIS A 144 -15.60 14.69 21.58
CA HIS A 144 -16.36 15.94 21.54
C HIS A 144 -17.19 16.17 22.80
N LEU A 145 -16.65 15.79 23.96
CA LEU A 145 -17.35 15.95 25.23
C LEU A 145 -17.56 17.43 25.57
N ARG A 146 -18.66 17.70 26.28
CA ARG A 146 -19.07 19.03 26.71
C ARG A 146 -19.61 19.03 28.12
N GLY A 147 -19.43 20.14 28.83
CA GLY A 147 -19.96 20.33 30.18
C GLY A 147 -19.25 19.46 31.21
N LEU A 148 -20.02 18.82 32.10
CA LEU A 148 -19.51 18.07 33.25
C LEU A 148 -18.45 17.01 32.90
N LEU A 149 -18.56 16.39 31.73
CA LEU A 149 -17.69 15.31 31.29
C LEU A 149 -16.55 15.74 30.35
N GLU A 150 -16.41 17.03 30.03
CA GLU A 150 -15.41 17.54 29.06
C GLU A 150 -13.97 17.10 29.38
N LYS A 151 -13.61 17.05 30.68
CA LYS A 151 -12.29 16.64 31.16
C LYS A 151 -11.91 15.19 30.82
N PHE A 152 -12.86 14.36 30.41
CA PHE A 152 -12.64 12.94 30.06
C PHE A 152 -12.57 12.70 28.55
N ASN A 153 -12.40 13.75 27.74
CA ASN A 153 -12.34 13.59 26.29
C ASN A 153 -11.13 12.72 25.90
N GLY A 154 -11.37 11.67 25.10
CA GLY A 154 -10.38 10.67 24.70
C GLY A 154 -10.31 9.42 25.59
N GLU A 155 -10.95 9.44 26.77
CA GLU A 155 -11.07 8.27 27.64
C GLU A 155 -11.91 7.16 27.00
N THR A 156 -11.77 5.95 27.54
CA THR A 156 -12.45 4.76 27.02
C THR A 156 -13.29 4.05 28.08
N THR A 157 -14.36 3.42 27.62
CA THR A 157 -15.19 2.52 28.44
C THR A 157 -15.37 1.18 27.73
N PRO A 158 -15.49 0.05 28.43
CA PRO A 158 -15.63 -1.25 27.79
C PRO A 158 -16.99 -1.36 27.10
N ARG A 159 -17.05 -2.00 25.93
CA ARG A 159 -18.32 -2.19 25.20
C ARG A 159 -19.35 -2.97 26.01
N ASP A 160 -18.89 -4.02 26.69
CA ASP A 160 -19.70 -4.95 27.49
C ASP A 160 -20.10 -4.42 28.87
N PHE A 161 -19.52 -3.29 29.31
CA PHE A 161 -19.78 -2.69 30.61
C PHE A 161 -19.95 -1.17 30.51
N SER A 162 -20.86 -0.76 29.64
CA SER A 162 -21.21 0.66 29.41
C SER A 162 -22.69 0.79 29.00
N PRO A 163 -23.39 1.87 29.41
CA PRO A 163 -24.71 2.21 28.87
C PRO A 163 -24.70 2.30 27.33
N CYS A 164 -23.57 2.68 26.74
CA CYS A 164 -23.41 2.79 25.29
C CYS A 164 -23.54 1.41 24.61
N GLY A 165 -23.06 0.35 25.26
CA GLY A 165 -23.17 -1.02 24.76
C GLY A 165 -24.62 -1.46 24.68
N VAL A 166 -25.38 -1.25 25.76
CA VAL A 166 -26.82 -1.55 25.81
C VAL A 166 -27.59 -0.77 24.75
N CYS A 167 -27.28 0.51 24.56
CA CYS A 167 -27.90 1.36 23.55
C CYS A 167 -27.64 0.85 22.12
N LEU A 168 -26.39 0.48 21.81
CA LEU A 168 -26.04 -0.11 20.52
C LEU A 168 -26.70 -1.47 20.30
N ASP A 169 -26.73 -2.35 21.31
CA ASP A 169 -27.30 -3.68 21.21
C ASP A 169 -28.82 -3.65 20.96
N ARG A 170 -29.51 -2.65 21.52
CA ARG A 170 -30.96 -2.46 21.29
C ARG A 170 -31.28 -1.72 19.99
N ALA A 171 -30.32 -1.00 19.41
CA ALA A 171 -30.51 -0.15 18.23
C ALA A 171 -31.66 0.86 18.38
N GLU A 172 -31.91 1.35 19.60
CA GLU A 172 -32.99 2.30 19.92
C GLU A 172 -32.55 3.29 21.02
N PRO A 173 -33.22 4.45 21.16
CA PRO A 173 -32.95 5.39 22.25
C PRO A 173 -33.01 4.71 23.62
N THR A 174 -32.03 4.98 24.46
CA THR A 174 -31.90 4.39 25.79
C THR A 174 -31.83 5.49 26.84
N LEU A 175 -32.75 5.45 27.81
CA LEU A 175 -32.76 6.39 28.94
C LEU A 175 -32.29 5.68 30.20
N THR A 176 -31.36 6.30 30.92
CA THR A 176 -30.87 5.79 32.20
C THR A 176 -31.08 6.78 33.33
N LEU A 177 -31.37 6.25 34.51
CA LEU A 177 -31.50 6.98 35.76
C LEU A 177 -30.35 6.58 36.69
N ARG A 178 -29.54 7.56 37.11
CA ARG A 178 -28.44 7.35 38.06
C ARG A 178 -27.55 6.13 37.70
N PRO A 179 -27.01 6.04 36.46
CA PRO A 179 -26.24 4.88 36.00
C PRO A 179 -25.00 4.59 36.86
N GLU A 180 -24.48 5.56 37.61
CA GLU A 180 -23.38 5.35 38.55
C GLU A 180 -23.71 4.37 39.68
N ARG A 181 -24.99 4.04 39.90
CA ARG A 181 -25.43 2.99 40.83
C ARG A 181 -25.05 1.58 40.38
N PHE A 182 -24.79 1.38 39.09
CA PHE A 182 -24.42 0.09 38.50
C PHE A 182 -23.04 0.13 37.85
N TYR A 183 -22.76 1.18 37.10
CA TYR A 183 -21.46 1.44 36.50
C TYR A 183 -20.57 2.17 37.52
N THR A 184 -20.05 1.40 38.49
CA THR A 184 -19.33 1.92 39.68
C THR A 184 -18.10 2.77 39.34
N TRP A 185 -17.49 2.59 38.16
CA TRP A 185 -16.42 3.46 37.65
C TRP A 185 -16.85 4.92 37.48
N LEU A 186 -18.14 5.22 37.30
CA LEU A 186 -18.67 6.59 37.34
C LEU A 186 -18.62 7.15 38.76
N ALA A 187 -19.06 6.36 39.75
CA ALA A 187 -19.05 6.78 41.15
C ALA A 187 -17.63 6.98 41.69
N GLU A 188 -16.70 6.09 41.34
CA GLU A 188 -15.27 6.20 41.68
C GLU A 188 -14.59 7.42 41.04
N ALA A 189 -15.16 7.94 39.97
CA ALA A 189 -14.73 9.14 39.27
C ALA A 189 -15.37 10.44 39.81
N ASP A 190 -16.17 10.33 40.88
CA ASP A 190 -16.98 11.41 41.43
C ASP A 190 -17.94 12.01 40.37
N ILE A 191 -18.49 11.13 39.52
CA ILE A 191 -19.45 11.50 38.48
C ILE A 191 -20.85 11.11 38.96
N SER A 192 -21.72 12.11 39.04
CA SER A 192 -23.15 11.94 39.32
C SER A 192 -23.93 12.28 38.06
N LEU A 193 -24.66 11.30 37.51
CA LEU A 193 -25.47 11.47 36.30
C LEU A 193 -26.95 11.25 36.64
N PRO A 194 -27.70 12.30 37.04
CA PRO A 194 -29.12 12.16 37.38
C PRO A 194 -29.92 11.45 36.30
N GLU A 195 -29.76 11.87 35.04
CA GLU A 195 -30.43 11.24 33.91
C GLU A 195 -29.58 11.34 32.64
N VAL A 196 -29.47 10.25 31.89
CA VAL A 196 -28.69 10.19 30.64
C VAL A 196 -29.56 9.60 29.54
N LEU A 197 -29.70 10.35 28.44
CA LEU A 197 -30.32 9.87 27.21
C LEU A 197 -29.22 9.56 26.19
N LEU A 198 -29.24 8.34 25.66
CA LEU A 198 -28.34 7.85 24.63
C LEU A 198 -29.16 7.49 23.39
N VAL A 199 -28.62 7.75 22.20
CA VAL A 199 -29.14 7.24 20.94
C VAL A 199 -28.01 6.57 20.15
N PRO A 200 -28.30 5.50 19.40
CA PRO A 200 -27.29 4.82 18.63
C PRO A 200 -26.90 5.64 17.39
N LEU A 201 -25.62 5.54 17.01
CA LEU A 201 -25.06 6.09 15.79
C LEU A 201 -24.74 4.94 14.84
N PHE A 202 -25.23 5.06 13.60
CA PHE A 202 -24.98 4.09 12.53
C PHE A 202 -24.45 4.80 11.29
N THR A 203 -23.66 4.09 10.47
CA THR A 203 -23.41 4.52 9.09
C THR A 203 -24.66 4.32 8.24
N ALA A 204 -24.65 4.86 7.01
CA ALA A 204 -25.71 4.62 6.01
C ALA A 204 -25.92 3.14 5.62
N GLY A 205 -25.05 2.22 6.07
CA GLY A 205 -25.16 0.77 5.83
C GLY A 205 -25.36 -0.04 7.11
N ASP A 206 -26.06 0.53 8.11
CA ASP A 206 -26.40 -0.09 9.40
C ASP A 206 -25.20 -0.62 10.22
N THR A 207 -24.00 -0.11 9.93
CA THR A 207 -22.81 -0.45 10.71
C THR A 207 -22.80 0.39 11.98
N PRO A 208 -22.70 -0.21 13.19
CA PRO A 208 -22.68 0.55 14.43
C PRO A 208 -21.43 1.40 14.53
N LEU A 209 -21.60 2.70 14.69
CA LEU A 209 -20.52 3.67 14.90
C LEU A 209 -20.28 3.98 16.37
N GLY A 210 -21.32 3.91 17.21
CA GLY A 210 -21.23 4.41 18.56
C GLY A 210 -22.55 4.93 19.11
N THR A 211 -22.49 5.88 20.05
CA THR A 211 -23.67 6.52 20.61
C THR A 211 -23.47 8.03 20.74
N LEU A 212 -24.52 8.78 20.49
CA LEU A 212 -24.65 10.18 20.91
C LEU A 212 -25.41 10.22 22.22
N TRP A 213 -24.91 10.96 23.20
CA TRP A 213 -25.54 11.01 24.52
C TRP A 213 -25.52 12.42 25.12
N ILE A 214 -26.49 12.65 26.00
CA ILE A 214 -26.69 13.90 26.72
C ILE A 214 -27.15 13.63 28.16
N VAL A 215 -26.83 14.56 29.06
CA VAL A 215 -27.02 14.42 30.51
C VAL A 215 -27.85 15.58 31.04
N SER A 216 -28.84 15.28 31.88
CA SER A 216 -29.57 16.28 32.66
C SER A 216 -29.16 16.27 34.13
N GLU A 217 -29.31 17.43 34.79
CA GLU A 217 -29.18 17.56 36.25
C GLU A 217 -30.41 17.06 37.01
N HIS A 218 -31.50 16.73 36.31
CA HIS A 218 -32.77 16.33 36.91
C HIS A 218 -33.21 14.94 36.43
N ALA A 219 -33.89 14.19 37.31
CA ALA A 219 -34.29 12.79 37.13
C ALA A 219 -35.61 12.59 36.33
N ASP A 220 -36.09 13.62 35.64
CA ASP A 220 -37.40 13.68 35.00
C ASP A 220 -37.41 14.63 33.78
N HIS A 221 -36.27 14.74 33.11
CA HIS A 221 -36.04 15.78 32.11
C HIS A 221 -36.31 15.33 30.68
N PHE A 222 -35.78 14.18 30.29
CA PHE A 222 -35.87 13.70 28.91
C PHE A 222 -37.22 13.02 28.62
N ASP A 223 -37.71 13.18 27.39
CA ASP A 223 -38.99 12.65 26.93
C ASP A 223 -38.88 12.20 25.46
N SER A 224 -39.96 11.68 24.90
CA SER A 224 -40.01 11.21 23.50
C SER A 224 -39.64 12.29 22.46
N GLY A 225 -39.89 13.57 22.74
CA GLY A 225 -39.48 14.68 21.89
C GLY A 225 -37.96 14.83 21.86
N HIS A 226 -37.31 14.81 23.03
CA HIS A 226 -35.85 14.83 23.12
C HIS A 226 -35.20 13.62 22.44
N ALA A 227 -35.75 12.43 22.64
CA ALA A 227 -35.27 11.21 21.99
C ALA A 227 -35.37 11.29 20.46
N ARG A 228 -36.47 11.84 19.92
CA ARG A 228 -36.63 12.08 18.49
C ARG A 228 -35.57 13.07 17.97
N THR A 229 -35.42 14.23 18.61
CA THR A 229 -34.43 15.23 18.20
C THR A 229 -33.02 14.68 18.19
N LEU A 230 -32.64 13.96 19.25
CA LEU A 230 -31.32 13.37 19.33
C LEU A 230 -31.10 12.30 18.25
N THR A 231 -32.13 11.51 17.93
CA THR A 231 -32.09 10.51 16.86
C THR A 231 -31.92 11.15 15.48
N GLU A 232 -32.59 12.28 15.21
CA GLU A 232 -32.41 13.02 13.95
C GLU A 232 -30.99 13.58 13.80
N LEU A 233 -30.42 14.12 14.88
CA LEU A 233 -29.02 14.55 14.87
C LEU A 233 -28.07 13.36 14.70
N ALA A 234 -28.33 12.22 15.35
CA ALA A 234 -27.54 11.01 15.24
C ALA A 234 -27.49 10.46 13.80
N ALA A 235 -28.61 10.48 13.08
CA ALA A 235 -28.65 10.11 11.67
C ALA A 235 -27.76 11.02 10.81
N PHE A 236 -27.75 12.33 11.09
CA PHE A 236 -26.86 13.27 10.41
C PHE A 236 -25.38 13.00 10.72
N ALA A 237 -25.04 12.71 11.98
CA ALA A 237 -23.68 12.35 12.39
C ALA A 237 -23.17 11.12 11.62
N GLY A 238 -24.02 10.11 11.45
CA GLY A 238 -23.70 8.89 10.70
C GLY A 238 -23.28 9.16 9.25
N ILE A 239 -24.01 10.06 8.58
CA ILE A 239 -23.69 10.50 7.22
C ILE A 239 -22.36 11.27 7.19
N ALA A 240 -22.15 12.18 8.14
CA ALA A 240 -20.92 12.97 8.23
C ALA A 240 -19.68 12.09 8.44
N VAL A 241 -19.76 11.10 9.34
CA VAL A 241 -18.67 10.13 9.57
C VAL A 241 -18.40 9.33 8.30
N HIS A 242 -19.43 8.82 7.64
CA HIS A 242 -19.26 8.06 6.39
C HIS A 242 -18.63 8.90 5.28
N MET A 243 -19.01 10.18 5.14
CA MET A 243 -18.44 11.09 4.15
C MET A 243 -16.94 11.33 4.41
N LEU A 244 -16.57 11.64 5.65
CA LEU A 244 -15.18 11.81 6.07
C LEU A 244 -14.35 10.53 5.84
N GLN A 245 -14.94 9.36 6.10
CA GLN A 245 -14.28 8.08 5.83
C GLN A 245 -14.05 7.86 4.34
N THR A 246 -15.03 8.20 3.51
CA THR A 246 -14.96 8.05 2.05
C THR A 246 -13.91 8.99 1.44
N GLU A 247 -13.87 10.25 1.88
CA GLU A 247 -12.87 11.23 1.43
C GLU A 247 -11.44 10.75 1.73
N GLN A 248 -11.19 10.22 2.92
CA GLN A 248 -9.87 9.71 3.29
C GLN A 248 -9.47 8.48 2.49
N ARG A 249 -10.40 7.55 2.25
CA ARG A 249 -10.14 6.38 1.37
C ARG A 249 -9.80 6.83 -0.05
N LEU A 250 -10.50 7.83 -0.57
CA LEU A 250 -10.21 8.40 -1.89
C LEU A 250 -8.81 9.03 -1.91
N GLN A 251 -8.47 9.84 -0.91
CA GLN A 251 -7.15 10.47 -0.81
C GLN A 251 -6.02 9.44 -0.74
N ALA A 252 -6.16 8.40 0.09
CA ALA A 252 -5.19 7.31 0.18
C ALA A 252 -5.03 6.56 -1.16
N ALA A 253 -6.14 6.31 -1.88
CA ALA A 253 -6.09 5.68 -3.19
C ALA A 253 -5.38 6.57 -4.23
N LEU A 254 -5.60 7.89 -4.21
CA LEU A 254 -4.91 8.84 -5.09
C LEU A 254 -3.41 8.88 -4.81
N GLU A 255 -3.00 8.84 -3.54
CA GLU A 255 -1.60 8.79 -3.15
C GLU A 255 -0.92 7.50 -3.61
N GLN A 256 -1.60 6.36 -3.46
CA GLN A 256 -1.12 5.08 -3.96
C GLN A 256 -0.97 5.10 -5.50
N GLN A 257 -1.93 5.67 -6.22
CA GLN A 257 -1.85 5.82 -7.67
C GLN A 257 -0.68 6.72 -8.09
N ALA A 258 -0.42 7.82 -7.37
CA ALA A 258 0.70 8.70 -7.63
C ALA A 258 2.05 7.98 -7.42
N MET A 259 2.16 7.16 -6.37
CA MET A 259 3.34 6.34 -6.10
C MET A 259 3.60 5.34 -7.23
N LEU A 260 2.57 4.60 -7.65
CA LEU A 260 2.67 3.65 -8.76
C LEU A 260 3.08 4.34 -10.06
N THR A 261 2.54 5.53 -10.32
CA THR A 261 2.88 6.34 -11.51
C THR A 261 4.35 6.78 -11.49
N GLN A 262 4.86 7.18 -10.33
CA GLN A 262 6.27 7.55 -10.16
C GLN A 262 7.19 6.34 -10.36
N GLU A 263 6.82 5.18 -9.80
CA GLU A 263 7.56 3.94 -10.00
C GLU A 263 7.58 3.52 -11.47
N MET A 264 6.42 3.57 -12.15
CA MET A 264 6.33 3.30 -13.58
C MET A 264 7.24 4.22 -14.39
N SER A 265 7.26 5.52 -14.06
CA SER A 265 8.12 6.50 -14.73
C SER A 265 9.60 6.18 -14.54
N HIS A 266 9.99 5.74 -13.34
CA HIS A 266 11.35 5.30 -13.07
C HIS A 266 11.71 4.03 -13.86
N ARG A 267 10.80 3.05 -13.92
CA ARG A 267 10.96 1.82 -14.71
C ARG A 267 11.09 2.12 -16.20
N MET A 268 10.27 3.01 -16.74
CA MET A 268 10.37 3.46 -18.13
C MET A 268 11.72 4.10 -18.42
N LYS A 269 12.21 4.99 -17.54
CA LYS A 269 13.55 5.59 -17.69
C LYS A 269 14.63 4.52 -17.73
N ASN A 270 14.58 3.52 -16.85
CA ASN A 270 15.52 2.41 -16.86
C ASN A 270 15.46 1.62 -18.16
N LEU A 271 14.27 1.32 -18.67
CA LEU A 271 14.10 0.63 -19.95
C LEU A 271 14.69 1.43 -21.11
N PHE A 272 14.45 2.74 -21.17
CA PHE A 272 15.03 3.60 -22.19
C PHE A 272 16.56 3.63 -22.13
N MET A 273 17.14 3.66 -20.93
CA MET A 273 18.60 3.59 -20.77
C MET A 273 19.17 2.27 -21.28
N VAL A 274 18.48 1.14 -21.03
CA VAL A 274 18.87 -0.18 -21.56
C VAL A 274 18.81 -0.19 -23.09
N VAL A 275 17.72 0.31 -23.67
CA VAL A 275 17.55 0.41 -25.13
C VAL A 275 18.63 1.30 -25.76
N GLN A 276 18.92 2.47 -25.16
CA GLN A 276 20.01 3.34 -25.63
C GLN A 276 21.36 2.63 -25.61
N GLY A 277 21.65 1.88 -24.53
CA GLY A 277 22.85 1.05 -24.43
C GLY A 277 22.94 0.02 -25.55
N MET A 278 21.83 -0.65 -25.86
CA MET A 278 21.77 -1.61 -26.98
C MET A 278 22.06 -0.96 -28.32
N ILE A 279 21.46 0.20 -28.62
CA ILE A 279 21.69 0.93 -29.88
C ILE A 279 23.18 1.23 -30.05
N HIS A 280 23.83 1.82 -29.04
CA HIS A 280 25.25 2.19 -29.11
C HIS A 280 26.16 0.99 -29.31
N VAL A 281 25.85 -0.14 -28.69
CA VAL A 281 26.71 -1.32 -28.78
C VAL A 281 26.44 -2.08 -30.08
N SER A 282 25.19 -2.16 -30.56
CA SER A 282 24.85 -2.71 -31.90
C SER A 282 25.53 -1.92 -33.02
N ALA A 283 25.53 -0.59 -32.94
CA ALA A 283 26.15 0.27 -33.95
C ALA A 283 27.67 0.07 -34.09
N ARG A 284 28.36 -0.32 -33.01
CA ARG A 284 29.82 -0.55 -33.02
C ARG A 284 30.22 -1.91 -33.58
N SER A 285 29.31 -2.89 -33.56
CA SER A 285 29.62 -4.28 -33.90
C SER A 285 29.04 -4.75 -35.23
N ALA A 286 28.05 -4.04 -35.78
CA ALA A 286 27.35 -4.44 -36.99
C ALA A 286 28.24 -4.36 -38.23
N ALA A 287 28.17 -5.37 -39.09
CA ALA A 287 28.90 -5.38 -40.36
C ALA A 287 28.20 -4.54 -41.46
N SER A 288 26.89 -4.32 -41.32
CA SER A 288 26.07 -3.53 -42.23
C SER A 288 24.84 -2.96 -41.51
N PRO A 289 24.13 -1.97 -42.11
CA PRO A 289 22.87 -1.49 -41.56
C PRO A 289 21.81 -2.59 -41.38
N ALA A 290 21.71 -3.54 -42.31
CA ALA A 290 20.78 -4.67 -42.20
C ALA A 290 21.14 -5.61 -41.05
N ASP A 291 22.43 -5.90 -40.85
CA ASP A 291 22.89 -6.70 -39.70
C ASP A 291 22.64 -5.99 -38.36
N MET A 292 22.72 -4.64 -38.34
CA MET A 292 22.34 -3.84 -37.17
C MET A 292 20.84 -3.93 -36.88
N GLU A 293 19.99 -3.85 -37.89
CA GLU A 293 18.53 -3.93 -37.79
C GLU A 293 18.08 -5.28 -37.24
N ASP A 294 18.54 -6.39 -37.84
CA ASP A 294 18.19 -7.75 -37.41
C ASP A 294 18.62 -7.98 -35.96
N THR A 295 19.85 -7.57 -35.64
CA THR A 295 20.44 -7.78 -34.32
C THR A 295 19.77 -6.94 -33.24
N LEU A 296 19.42 -5.68 -33.53
CA LEU A 296 18.73 -4.80 -32.58
C LEU A 296 17.27 -5.25 -32.38
N SER A 297 16.58 -5.65 -33.45
CA SER A 297 15.19 -6.11 -33.40
C SER A 297 15.04 -7.40 -32.59
N GLY A 298 15.95 -8.36 -32.77
CA GLY A 298 15.97 -9.60 -31.97
C GLY A 298 16.14 -9.33 -30.47
N ARG A 299 17.05 -8.41 -30.10
CA ARG A 299 17.27 -8.01 -28.70
C ARG A 299 16.06 -7.34 -28.07
N LEU A 300 15.41 -6.44 -28.81
CA LEU A 300 14.19 -5.77 -28.35
C LEU A 300 13.06 -6.78 -28.12
N GLN A 301 12.92 -7.77 -29.00
CA GLN A 301 11.93 -8.85 -28.85
C GLN A 301 12.23 -9.74 -27.63
N ALA A 302 13.49 -10.12 -27.41
CA ALA A 302 13.89 -10.90 -26.24
C ALA A 302 13.60 -10.15 -24.92
N LEU A 303 13.91 -8.84 -24.88
CA LEU A 303 13.62 -7.99 -23.73
C LEU A 303 12.10 -7.79 -23.52
N ALA A 304 11.33 -7.63 -24.59
CA ALA A 304 9.87 -7.54 -24.52
C ALA A 304 9.25 -8.85 -24.00
N GLY A 305 9.75 -10.00 -24.43
CA GLY A 305 9.34 -11.32 -23.96
C GLY A 305 9.62 -11.53 -22.47
N ALA A 306 10.79 -11.12 -21.99
CA ALA A 306 11.14 -11.16 -20.57
C ALA A 306 10.23 -10.24 -19.73
N ASN A 307 9.98 -9.00 -20.19
CA ASN A 307 9.05 -8.08 -19.50
C ASN A 307 7.59 -8.59 -19.48
N ALA A 308 7.16 -9.34 -20.49
CA ALA A 308 5.83 -9.95 -20.51
C ALA A 308 5.66 -11.07 -19.47
N LEU A 309 6.74 -11.79 -19.15
CA LEU A 309 6.76 -12.82 -18.09
C LEU A 309 6.65 -12.20 -16.70
N VAL A 310 7.39 -11.11 -16.47
CA VAL A 310 7.37 -10.36 -15.20
C VAL A 310 6.00 -9.73 -14.91
N ARG A 311 5.19 -9.42 -15.94
CA ARG A 311 3.85 -8.81 -15.77
C ARG A 311 2.72 -9.79 -15.43
N ARG A 312 2.95 -11.12 -15.39
CA ARG A 312 1.91 -12.10 -15.05
C ARG A 312 2.03 -12.56 -13.60
N THR A 313 1.39 -11.83 -12.68
CA THR A 313 0.45 -12.33 -11.64
C THR A 313 -0.02 -11.19 -10.75
N PRO A 314 -1.25 -10.71 -10.93
CA PRO A 314 -2.05 -10.18 -9.84
C PRO A 314 -3.34 -11.01 -9.71
N HIS A 315 -3.22 -12.29 -9.37
CA HIS A 315 -4.34 -13.11 -8.85
C HIS A 315 -3.83 -14.44 -8.29
N ASP A 316 -3.15 -14.42 -7.15
CA ASP A 316 -3.12 -15.59 -6.27
C ASP A 316 -3.32 -15.09 -4.83
N PRO A 317 -4.50 -15.29 -4.23
CA PRO A 317 -4.80 -14.80 -2.89
C PRO A 317 -4.02 -15.64 -1.87
N GLY A 318 -2.82 -15.19 -1.51
CA GLY A 318 -2.02 -15.84 -0.48
C GLY A 318 -0.53 -15.50 -0.44
N VAL A 319 0.03 -14.85 -1.46
CA VAL A 319 1.46 -14.49 -1.48
C VAL A 319 1.63 -13.04 -1.07
N SER A 320 2.28 -12.84 0.08
CA SER A 320 2.65 -11.55 0.66
C SER A 320 3.46 -10.67 -0.31
N ASP A 321 3.03 -9.42 -0.46
CA ASP A 321 3.55 -8.31 -1.29
C ASP A 321 5.03 -7.89 -1.07
N ALA A 322 5.83 -8.67 -0.33
CA ALA A 322 7.21 -8.30 -0.01
C ALA A 322 8.24 -8.71 -1.08
N THR A 323 7.87 -9.62 -1.98
CA THR A 323 8.74 -10.09 -3.06
C THR A 323 8.08 -9.75 -4.41
N GLY A 324 8.67 -8.81 -5.16
CA GLY A 324 8.24 -8.45 -6.50
C GLY A 324 8.14 -9.64 -7.48
N PRO A 325 7.68 -9.41 -8.72
CA PRO A 325 7.42 -10.48 -9.68
C PRO A 325 8.66 -11.34 -9.95
N VAL A 326 8.51 -12.66 -9.77
CA VAL A 326 9.52 -13.69 -10.04
C VAL A 326 9.22 -14.42 -11.35
N THR A 327 10.26 -14.87 -12.05
CA THR A 327 10.15 -15.62 -13.32
C THR A 327 10.92 -16.92 -13.23
N ASP A 328 10.31 -18.03 -13.64
CA ASP A 328 10.99 -19.32 -13.71
C ASP A 328 12.03 -19.34 -14.84
N LEU A 329 13.24 -19.80 -14.55
CA LEU A 329 14.34 -19.83 -15.52
C LEU A 329 14.06 -20.76 -16.70
N ALA A 330 13.39 -21.90 -16.50
CA ALA A 330 13.07 -22.83 -17.58
C ALA A 330 12.09 -22.19 -18.57
N ASP A 331 11.04 -21.54 -18.07
CA ASP A 331 10.05 -20.82 -18.87
C ASP A 331 10.71 -19.70 -19.69
N LEU A 332 11.63 -18.96 -19.07
CA LEU A 332 12.38 -17.90 -19.74
C LEU A 332 13.21 -18.46 -20.90
N VAL A 333 14.02 -19.50 -20.64
CA VAL A 333 14.89 -20.13 -21.64
C VAL A 333 14.06 -20.71 -22.79
N ALA A 334 12.99 -21.45 -22.49
CA ALA A 334 12.13 -22.06 -23.49
C ALA A 334 11.53 -21.03 -24.46
N ARG A 335 11.02 -19.91 -23.93
CA ARG A 335 10.44 -18.84 -24.75
C ARG A 335 11.45 -18.15 -25.66
N ILE A 336 12.68 -18.00 -25.20
CA ILE A 336 13.76 -17.38 -25.98
C ILE A 336 14.24 -18.32 -27.10
N LEU A 337 14.23 -19.62 -26.86
CA LEU A 337 14.65 -20.62 -27.83
C LEU A 337 13.56 -20.95 -28.86
N ALA A 338 12.27 -20.76 -28.53
CA ALA A 338 11.15 -21.08 -29.40
C ALA A 338 11.24 -20.52 -30.84
N PRO A 339 11.65 -19.25 -31.08
CA PRO A 339 11.81 -18.72 -32.44
C PRO A 339 12.90 -19.41 -33.27
N HIS A 340 13.85 -20.09 -32.63
CA HIS A 340 14.94 -20.81 -33.27
C HIS A 340 14.62 -22.29 -33.50
N GLU A 341 13.46 -22.76 -33.01
CA GLU A 341 12.96 -24.11 -33.27
C GLU A 341 12.36 -24.17 -34.68
N ARG A 342 12.75 -25.19 -35.45
CA ARG A 342 12.09 -25.49 -36.72
C ARG A 342 10.91 -26.41 -36.43
N ASP A 343 9.89 -26.35 -37.28
CA ASP A 343 8.71 -27.22 -37.18
C ASP A 343 9.14 -28.69 -36.89
N PRO A 344 8.78 -29.24 -35.72
CA PRO A 344 9.09 -30.62 -35.37
C PRO A 344 8.56 -31.62 -36.42
N ALA A 345 7.46 -31.27 -37.11
CA ALA A 345 6.87 -32.08 -38.16
C ALA A 345 7.75 -32.18 -39.42
N ALA A 346 8.60 -31.19 -39.68
CA ALA A 346 9.49 -31.16 -40.84
C ALA A 346 10.85 -31.83 -40.61
N SER A 347 11.30 -31.96 -39.35
CA SER A 347 12.66 -32.42 -39.00
C SER A 347 12.71 -33.70 -38.16
N GLY A 348 11.59 -34.11 -37.55
CA GLY A 348 11.45 -35.34 -36.77
C GLY A 348 12.32 -35.43 -35.51
N ARG A 349 12.98 -34.35 -35.09
CA ARG A 349 13.94 -34.33 -33.97
C ARG A 349 13.92 -32.98 -33.24
N CYS A 350 13.82 -33.01 -31.91
CA CYS A 350 13.90 -31.80 -31.09
C CYS A 350 15.36 -31.29 -31.02
N ARG A 351 15.58 -30.02 -31.38
CA ARG A 351 16.93 -29.40 -31.44
C ARG A 351 17.37 -28.82 -30.10
N PHE A 352 16.44 -28.59 -29.18
CA PHE A 352 16.69 -28.01 -27.87
C PHE A 352 16.39 -29.02 -26.77
N ARG A 353 17.25 -29.04 -25.76
CA ARG A 353 17.00 -29.75 -24.50
C ARG A 353 17.24 -28.77 -23.36
N ILE A 354 16.30 -28.71 -22.41
CA ILE A 354 16.32 -27.78 -21.27
C ILE A 354 16.11 -28.62 -20.02
N ASP A 355 17.10 -28.69 -19.12
CA ASP A 355 17.02 -29.47 -17.88
C ASP A 355 17.55 -28.70 -16.67
N GLY A 356 16.88 -28.78 -15.53
CA GLY A 356 17.41 -28.27 -14.26
C GLY A 356 16.33 -28.16 -13.18
N PRO A 357 16.72 -27.92 -11.92
CA PRO A 357 15.78 -27.71 -10.83
C PRO A 357 15.03 -26.36 -11.00
N PRO A 358 13.84 -26.17 -10.41
CA PRO A 358 13.14 -24.89 -10.43
C PRO A 358 14.00 -23.75 -9.86
N VAL A 359 14.07 -22.63 -10.59
CA VAL A 359 14.85 -21.44 -10.20
C VAL A 359 14.02 -20.20 -10.47
N GLN A 360 13.74 -19.43 -9.42
CA GLN A 360 13.03 -18.16 -9.52
C GLN A 360 14.01 -17.01 -9.69
N LEU A 361 13.80 -16.19 -10.70
CA LEU A 361 14.59 -15.00 -11.02
C LEU A 361 13.77 -13.74 -10.73
N GLY A 362 14.36 -12.78 -10.01
CA GLY A 362 13.79 -11.44 -9.94
C GLY A 362 13.87 -10.72 -11.30
N GLU A 363 13.06 -9.67 -11.48
CA GLU A 363 12.95 -8.89 -12.74
C GLU A 363 14.31 -8.53 -13.37
N ARG A 364 15.26 -8.07 -12.56
CA ARG A 364 16.61 -7.70 -13.02
C ARG A 364 17.40 -8.90 -13.54
N ALA A 365 17.29 -10.05 -12.90
CA ALA A 365 17.96 -11.29 -13.29
C ALA A 365 17.32 -11.88 -14.55
N ALA A 366 15.99 -11.92 -14.61
CA ALA A 366 15.24 -12.39 -15.77
C ALA A 366 15.60 -11.61 -17.04
N ASN A 367 15.61 -10.27 -16.99
CA ASN A 367 15.98 -9.43 -18.12
C ASN A 367 17.43 -9.65 -18.59
N GLY A 368 18.38 -9.81 -17.66
CA GLY A 368 19.77 -10.06 -18.01
C GLY A 368 19.97 -11.44 -18.64
N PHE A 369 19.40 -12.50 -18.04
CA PHE A 369 19.45 -13.84 -18.61
C PHE A 369 18.75 -13.94 -19.95
N ALA A 370 17.68 -13.17 -20.16
CA ALA A 370 16.98 -13.15 -21.44
C ALA A 370 17.89 -12.75 -22.59
N LEU A 371 18.68 -11.69 -22.35
CA LEU A 371 19.64 -11.21 -23.31
C LEU A 371 20.80 -12.19 -23.52
N VAL A 372 21.36 -12.76 -22.45
CA VAL A 372 22.44 -13.74 -22.56
C VAL A 372 22.00 -14.96 -23.37
N CYS A 373 20.84 -15.53 -23.06
CA CYS A 373 20.31 -16.68 -23.78
C CYS A 373 20.00 -16.36 -25.25
N HIS A 374 19.46 -15.17 -25.54
CA HIS A 374 19.19 -14.74 -26.91
C HIS A 374 20.48 -14.59 -27.74
N GLU A 375 21.54 -14.03 -27.17
CA GLU A 375 22.83 -13.91 -27.85
C GLU A 375 23.45 -15.30 -28.13
N LEU A 376 23.39 -16.22 -27.17
CA LEU A 376 23.86 -17.60 -27.37
C LEU A 376 23.05 -18.32 -28.46
N ALA A 377 21.72 -18.19 -28.44
CA ALA A 377 20.85 -18.78 -29.46
C ALA A 377 21.13 -18.22 -30.86
N THR A 378 21.32 -16.90 -30.96
CA THR A 378 21.65 -16.22 -32.22
C THR A 378 23.03 -16.66 -32.74
N ASN A 379 24.03 -16.79 -31.87
CA ASN A 379 25.35 -17.29 -32.25
C ASN A 379 25.29 -18.74 -32.74
N ALA A 380 24.52 -19.59 -32.06
CA ALA A 380 24.29 -20.96 -32.49
C ALA A 380 23.65 -21.01 -33.89
N ALA A 381 22.72 -20.09 -34.19
CA ALA A 381 22.04 -19.98 -35.48
C ALA A 381 22.92 -19.40 -36.61
N LYS A 382 23.79 -18.43 -36.31
CA LYS A 382 24.66 -17.79 -37.31
C LYS A 382 25.94 -18.59 -37.58
N TYR A 383 26.53 -19.18 -36.54
CA TYR A 383 27.89 -19.73 -36.61
C TYR A 383 28.02 -21.15 -36.04
N GLY A 384 27.14 -21.53 -35.11
CA GLY A 384 27.28 -22.74 -34.30
C GLY A 384 26.41 -23.91 -34.74
N ALA A 385 25.93 -24.67 -33.75
CA ALA A 385 25.18 -25.91 -33.98
C ALA A 385 23.96 -25.71 -34.88
N LEU A 386 23.23 -24.61 -34.73
CA LEU A 386 21.94 -24.45 -35.40
C LEU A 386 22.04 -24.14 -36.91
N THR A 387 23.25 -23.96 -37.45
CA THR A 387 23.51 -23.86 -38.89
C THR A 387 23.34 -25.19 -39.64
N ARG A 388 23.43 -26.33 -38.95
CA ARG A 388 23.31 -27.69 -39.51
C ARG A 388 22.05 -28.39 -39.00
N ASP A 389 21.45 -29.24 -39.84
CA ASP A 389 20.19 -29.93 -39.49
C ASP A 389 20.37 -30.92 -38.32
N ALA A 390 21.55 -31.52 -38.18
CA ALA A 390 21.88 -32.40 -37.05
C ALA A 390 22.22 -31.65 -35.75
N GLY A 391 22.31 -30.32 -35.81
CA GLY A 391 22.72 -29.48 -34.70
C GLY A 391 21.74 -29.46 -33.54
N ARG A 392 22.29 -29.53 -32.32
CA ARG A 392 21.53 -29.51 -31.07
C ARG A 392 22.15 -28.56 -30.06
N VAL A 393 21.28 -27.99 -29.22
CA VAL A 393 21.63 -27.17 -28.08
C VAL A 393 21.05 -27.81 -26.82
N HIS A 394 21.89 -28.01 -25.81
CA HIS A 394 21.48 -28.46 -24.49
C HIS A 394 21.78 -27.37 -23.47
N VAL A 395 20.75 -26.87 -22.82
CA VAL A 395 20.86 -25.93 -21.70
C VAL A 395 20.53 -26.69 -20.43
N SER A 396 21.48 -26.74 -19.50
CA SER A 396 21.27 -27.39 -18.21
C SER A 396 21.77 -26.54 -17.06
N TRP A 397 21.11 -26.59 -15.91
CA TRP A 397 21.61 -25.92 -14.71
C TRP A 397 21.47 -26.75 -13.44
N GLN A 398 22.29 -26.41 -12.45
CA GLN A 398 22.26 -26.98 -11.11
C GLN A 398 22.52 -25.88 -10.07
N GLN A 399 22.07 -26.12 -8.85
CA GLN A 399 22.35 -25.28 -7.70
C GLN A 399 23.37 -26.01 -6.81
N ASP A 400 24.51 -25.38 -6.54
CA ASP A 400 25.56 -25.91 -5.66
C ASP A 400 26.20 -24.77 -4.87
N ASP A 401 26.42 -24.99 -3.57
CA ASP A 401 27.06 -24.05 -2.63
C ASP A 401 26.59 -22.58 -2.76
N GLY A 402 25.27 -22.36 -2.86
CA GLY A 402 24.67 -21.04 -2.99
C GLY A 402 24.89 -20.35 -4.34
N ARG A 403 25.37 -21.09 -5.35
CA ARG A 403 25.56 -20.63 -6.73
C ARG A 403 24.65 -21.40 -7.68
N LEU A 404 24.22 -20.70 -8.72
CA LEU A 404 23.56 -21.29 -9.87
C LEU A 404 24.59 -21.43 -10.98
N GLU A 405 24.82 -22.65 -11.42
CA GLU A 405 25.67 -22.97 -12.55
C GLU A 405 24.81 -23.37 -13.74
N ILE A 406 24.88 -22.59 -14.82
CA ILE A 406 24.17 -22.81 -16.07
C ILE A 406 25.19 -23.19 -17.14
N VAL A 407 24.93 -24.28 -17.85
CA VAL A 407 25.77 -24.81 -18.91
C VAL A 407 24.98 -24.82 -20.21
N TRP A 408 25.50 -24.14 -21.22
CA TRP A 408 25.00 -24.17 -22.60
C TRP A 408 25.96 -25.01 -23.45
N ARG A 409 25.47 -26.08 -24.08
CA ARG A 409 26.27 -26.96 -24.94
C ARG A 409 25.71 -27.05 -26.34
N GLU A 410 26.55 -26.79 -27.32
CA GLU A 410 26.27 -26.94 -28.73
C GLU A 410 26.96 -28.19 -29.28
N ARG A 411 26.25 -28.99 -30.08
CA ARG A 411 26.81 -30.15 -30.77
C ARG A 411 26.23 -30.31 -32.16
N GLY A 412 26.97 -30.98 -33.05
CA GLY A 412 26.50 -31.28 -34.41
C GLY A 412 26.51 -30.07 -35.36
N GLY A 413 27.27 -29.03 -35.00
CA GLY A 413 27.55 -27.87 -35.84
C GLY A 413 28.76 -28.07 -36.75
N PRO A 414 29.19 -27.03 -37.49
CA PRO A 414 30.44 -27.04 -38.23
C PRO A 414 31.64 -27.19 -37.29
N ALA A 415 32.72 -27.79 -37.78
CA ALA A 415 33.94 -27.98 -37.00
C ALA A 415 34.56 -26.63 -36.60
N ILE A 416 34.88 -26.48 -35.31
CA ILE A 416 35.50 -25.27 -34.77
C ILE A 416 37.01 -25.44 -34.77
N ALA A 417 37.69 -24.81 -35.74
CA ALA A 417 39.15 -24.95 -35.90
C ALA A 417 39.95 -24.19 -34.83
N ALA A 418 39.45 -23.05 -34.36
CA ALA A 418 40.06 -22.24 -33.31
C ALA A 418 39.03 -21.31 -32.66
N PRO A 419 39.26 -20.84 -31.42
CA PRO A 419 38.46 -19.79 -30.82
C PRO A 419 38.43 -18.52 -31.70
N PRO A 420 37.30 -17.79 -31.77
CA PRO A 420 37.18 -16.61 -32.61
C PRO A 420 38.19 -15.52 -32.19
N ALA A 421 38.97 -15.03 -33.16
CA ALA A 421 40.02 -14.03 -32.93
C ALA A 421 39.49 -12.65 -32.49
N LYS A 422 38.22 -12.34 -32.78
CA LYS A 422 37.53 -11.13 -32.31
C LYS A 422 36.41 -11.54 -31.35
N ARG A 423 36.39 -10.95 -30.16
CA ARG A 423 35.22 -11.01 -29.28
C ARG A 423 34.07 -10.24 -29.92
N GLY A 424 33.05 -10.97 -30.36
CA GLY A 424 31.81 -10.38 -30.87
C GLY A 424 31.01 -9.69 -29.77
N PHE A 425 30.00 -8.93 -30.17
CA PHE A 425 29.06 -8.26 -29.26
C PHE A 425 28.49 -9.22 -28.22
N GLY A 426 28.02 -10.40 -28.64
CA GLY A 426 27.28 -11.33 -27.76
C GLY A 426 28.11 -11.74 -26.55
N THR A 427 29.39 -12.02 -26.77
CA THR A 427 30.40 -12.26 -25.73
C THR A 427 30.58 -11.07 -24.78
N THR A 428 30.56 -9.84 -25.30
CA THR A 428 30.75 -8.62 -24.49
C THR A 428 29.51 -8.29 -23.64
N LEU A 429 28.31 -8.48 -24.19
CA LEU A 429 27.06 -8.32 -23.45
C LEU A 429 26.95 -9.39 -22.36
N ALA A 430 27.24 -10.64 -22.69
CA ALA A 430 27.23 -11.73 -21.71
C ALA A 430 28.25 -11.49 -20.59
N ASP A 431 29.48 -11.06 -20.90
CA ASP A 431 30.48 -10.67 -19.89
C ASP A 431 29.96 -9.54 -18.99
N ARG A 432 29.42 -8.45 -19.55
CA ARG A 432 28.94 -7.31 -18.75
C ARG A 432 27.75 -7.67 -17.85
N THR A 433 26.85 -8.50 -18.33
CA THR A 433 25.67 -8.94 -17.57
C THR A 433 26.06 -9.93 -16.48
N VAL A 434 26.79 -10.99 -16.83
CA VAL A 434 27.17 -12.05 -15.89
C VAL A 434 28.21 -11.56 -14.89
N VAL A 435 29.31 -10.97 -15.36
CA VAL A 435 30.41 -10.55 -14.48
C VAL A 435 30.10 -9.20 -13.83
N GLY A 436 29.63 -8.22 -14.60
CA GLY A 436 29.40 -6.87 -14.11
C GLY A 436 28.15 -6.75 -13.24
N GLN A 437 27.03 -7.31 -13.69
CA GLN A 437 25.73 -7.13 -13.01
C GLN A 437 25.42 -8.25 -12.01
N PHE A 438 25.70 -9.52 -12.33
CA PHE A 438 25.42 -10.64 -11.42
C PHE A 438 26.61 -11.03 -10.55
N ARG A 439 27.79 -10.42 -10.75
CA ARG A 439 29.06 -10.77 -10.06
C ARG A 439 29.40 -12.26 -10.19
N GLY A 440 29.06 -12.84 -11.33
CA GLY A 440 29.35 -14.23 -11.69
C GLY A 440 30.61 -14.38 -12.53
N THR A 441 30.78 -15.57 -13.08
CA THR A 441 31.84 -15.93 -14.02
C THR A 441 31.24 -16.50 -15.30
N LEU A 442 31.85 -16.18 -16.43
CA LEU A 442 31.49 -16.69 -17.75
C LEU A 442 32.73 -17.32 -18.39
N SER A 443 32.66 -18.60 -18.77
CA SER A 443 33.74 -19.30 -19.47
C SER A 443 33.23 -19.93 -20.76
N HIS A 444 34.09 -19.98 -21.77
CA HIS A 444 33.81 -20.59 -23.07
C HIS A 444 34.86 -21.67 -23.34
N ASP A 445 34.41 -22.88 -23.61
CA ASP A 445 35.21 -24.01 -24.06
C ASP A 445 34.86 -24.33 -25.51
N TRP A 446 35.79 -24.02 -26.41
CA TRP A 446 35.65 -24.20 -27.85
C TRP A 446 36.25 -25.56 -28.24
N GLN A 447 35.39 -26.52 -28.53
CA GLN A 447 35.81 -27.86 -28.98
C GLN A 447 35.50 -28.03 -30.46
N GLU A 448 36.24 -28.91 -31.14
CA GLU A 448 36.03 -29.16 -32.58
C GLU A 448 34.58 -29.55 -32.89
N GLN A 449 33.96 -30.34 -32.01
CA GLN A 449 32.57 -30.80 -32.07
C GLN A 449 31.49 -29.77 -31.68
N GLY A 450 31.87 -28.60 -31.13
CA GLY A 450 30.95 -27.55 -30.71
C GLY A 450 31.40 -26.72 -29.51
N LEU A 451 30.57 -25.75 -29.14
CA LEU A 451 30.81 -24.79 -28.05
C LEU A 451 30.18 -25.26 -26.74
N SER A 452 30.91 -25.12 -25.62
CA SER A 452 30.34 -25.19 -24.27
C SER A 452 30.55 -23.86 -23.54
N VAL A 453 29.49 -23.28 -22.99
CA VAL A 453 29.54 -22.05 -22.20
C VAL A 453 29.07 -22.36 -20.79
N THR A 454 29.85 -21.95 -19.79
CA THR A 454 29.51 -22.11 -18.37
C THR A 454 29.34 -20.75 -17.72
N ILE A 455 28.17 -20.53 -17.12
CA ILE A 455 27.81 -19.33 -16.37
C ILE A 455 27.64 -19.74 -14.91
N SER A 456 28.39 -19.12 -13.99
CA SER A 456 28.22 -19.35 -12.56
C SER A 456 27.96 -18.05 -11.83
N VAL A 457 26.81 -17.95 -11.18
CA VAL A 457 26.33 -16.72 -10.51
C VAL A 457 25.91 -17.03 -9.07
N PRO A 458 26.16 -16.15 -8.09
CA PRO A 458 25.62 -16.31 -6.73
C PRO A 458 24.09 -16.17 -6.74
N ILE A 459 23.37 -17.13 -6.14
CA ILE A 459 21.89 -17.13 -6.08
C ILE A 459 21.36 -15.87 -5.37
N ALA A 460 22.10 -15.39 -4.37
CA ALA A 460 21.77 -14.15 -3.65
C ALA A 460 21.69 -12.90 -4.55
N ASN A 461 22.29 -12.93 -5.74
CA ASN A 461 22.22 -11.83 -6.72
C ASN A 461 21.12 -12.04 -7.77
N LEU A 462 20.37 -13.14 -7.70
CA LEU A 462 19.32 -13.52 -8.64
C LEU A 462 17.91 -13.32 -8.08
N SER A 463 17.77 -13.40 -6.75
CA SER A 463 16.57 -13.02 -6.01
C SER A 463 16.57 -11.52 -5.68
N ILE A 464 15.42 -11.03 -5.22
CA ILE A 464 15.14 -9.62 -4.89
C ILE A 464 16.11 -9.03 -3.88
#